data_AF-A0A920RDZ8-F1
#
_entry.id   AF-A0A920RDZ8-F1
#
_cell.length_a   1.000
_cell.length_b   1.000
_cell.length_c   1.000
_cell.angle_alpha   90.00
_cell.angle_beta   90.00
_cell.angle_gamma   90.00
#
_symmetry.space_group_name_H-M   'P 1'
#
loop_
_entity.id
_entity.type
_entity.pdbx_description
1 polymer ?
#
loop_
_entity_poly.entity_id
_entity_poly.type
_entity_poly.pdbx_seq_one_letter_code
_entity_poly.pdbx_strand_id
1 'polypeptide(L)'
;MRRAADFSEEENIADAHRLAAMLRTLDEFPCPTLALGNGAAFGGGIGLVAACDIAIASTQARFSLSEGTTGPFYRPPLAPM
;
A
#
# COMPACT_ATOMS: atom_id res chain seq x y z
N MET A 1 -10.17 2.51 -4.40
CA MET A 1 -11.02 2.05 -3.28
C MET A 1 -12.41 2.71 -3.20
N ARG A 2 -12.87 3.52 -4.18
CA ARG A 2 -14.21 4.14 -4.12
C ARG A 2 -15.39 3.16 -4.05
N ARG A 3 -15.21 1.91 -4.48
CA ARG A 3 -16.25 0.86 -4.44
C ARG A 3 -16.25 0.05 -3.14
N ALA A 4 -15.16 0.04 -2.39
CA ALA A 4 -15.06 -0.72 -1.15
C ALA A 4 -15.90 -0.11 -0.01
N ALA A 5 -16.23 1.18 -0.10
CA ALA A 5 -17.08 1.86 0.87
C ALA A 5 -18.52 1.32 0.92
N ASP A 6 -18.97 0.68 -0.17
CA ASP A 6 -20.33 0.15 -0.31
C ASP A 6 -20.40 -1.37 -0.05
N PHE A 7 -19.29 -2.00 0.32
CA PHE A 7 -19.26 -3.45 0.56
C PHE A 7 -20.01 -3.82 1.84
N SER A 8 -20.77 -4.91 1.78
CA SER A 8 -21.18 -5.63 2.98
C SER A 8 -19.96 -6.19 3.71
N GLU A 9 -20.15 -6.57 4.98
CA GLU A 9 -19.07 -7.17 5.78
C GLU A 9 -18.48 -8.42 5.11
N GLU A 10 -19.33 -9.28 4.58
CA GLU A 10 -18.92 -10.51 3.89
C GLU A 10 -18.12 -10.21 2.61
N GLU A 11 -18.54 -9.22 1.83
CA GLU A 11 -17.81 -8.77 0.64
C GLU A 11 -16.46 -8.16 1.00
N ASN A 12 -16.38 -7.40 2.09
CA ASN A 12 -15.14 -6.80 2.58
C ASN A 12 -14.15 -7.86 3.07
N ILE A 13 -14.62 -8.87 3.81
CA ILE A 13 -13.79 -10.00 4.24
C ILE A 13 -13.28 -10.79 3.03
N ALA A 14 -14.16 -11.09 2.07
CA ALA A 14 -13.78 -11.78 0.84
C ALA A 14 -12.73 -10.98 0.04
N ASP A 15 -12.87 -9.65 -0.02
CA ASP A 15 -11.90 -8.77 -0.69
C ASP A 15 -10.54 -8.74 0.02
N ALA A 16 -10.54 -8.63 1.35
CA ALA A 16 -9.33 -8.70 2.15
C ALA A 16 -8.58 -10.03 1.96
N HIS A 17 -9.30 -11.15 1.90
CA HIS A 17 -8.70 -12.46 1.62
C HIS A 17 -8.10 -12.54 0.21
N ARG A 18 -8.75 -11.95 -0.81
CA ARG A 18 -8.19 -11.88 -2.16
C ARG A 18 -6.90 -11.07 -2.19
N LEU A 19 -6.87 -9.92 -1.52
CA LEU A 19 -5.67 -9.10 -1.41
C LEU A 19 -4.54 -9.86 -0.69
N ALA A 20 -4.84 -10.51 0.44
CA ALA A 20 -3.86 -11.29 1.19
C ALA A 20 -3.29 -12.46 0.38
N ALA A 21 -4.13 -13.17 -0.39
CA ALA A 21 -3.69 -14.25 -1.25
C ALA A 21 -2.76 -13.75 -2.37
N MET A 22 -3.10 -12.62 -3.00
CA MET A 22 -2.25 -11.99 -4.01
C MET A 22 -0.89 -11.59 -3.44
N LEU A 23 -0.87 -10.93 -2.27
CA LEU A 23 0.38 -10.52 -1.62
C LEU A 23 1.25 -11.72 -1.25
N ARG A 24 0.66 -12.78 -0.66
CA ARG A 24 1.40 -14.02 -0.38
C ARG A 24 1.96 -14.68 -1.63
N THR A 25 1.21 -14.67 -2.73
CA THR A 25 1.70 -15.24 -4.01
C THR A 25 2.94 -14.51 -4.51
N LEU A 26 3.02 -13.20 -4.28
CA LEU A 26 4.18 -12.39 -4.65
C LEU A 26 5.35 -12.62 -3.69
N ASP A 27 5.08 -12.68 -2.38
CA ASP A 27 6.06 -12.93 -1.32
C ASP A 27 6.72 -14.31 -1.44
N GLU A 28 5.94 -15.33 -1.84
CA GLU A 28 6.41 -16.71 -2.03
C GLU A 28 6.91 -16.98 -3.46
N PHE A 29 7.06 -15.95 -4.29
CA PHE A 29 7.43 -16.11 -5.69
C PHE A 29 8.87 -16.66 -5.82
N PRO A 30 9.13 -17.68 -6.67
CA PRO A 30 10.41 -18.41 -6.69
C PRO A 30 11.59 -17.62 -7.30
N CYS A 31 11.36 -16.42 -7.81
CA CYS A 31 12.38 -15.57 -8.43
C CYS A 31 12.39 -14.19 -7.76
N PRO A 32 13.53 -13.47 -7.77
CA PRO A 32 13.59 -12.12 -7.24
C PRO A 32 12.58 -11.18 -7.90
N THR A 33 11.86 -10.42 -7.06
CA THR A 33 10.80 -9.49 -7.43
C THR A 33 11.25 -8.04 -7.22
N LEU A 34 10.80 -7.15 -8.09
CA LEU A 34 11.19 -5.73 -8.08
C LEU A 34 9.96 -4.83 -8.17
N ALA A 35 9.77 -3.97 -7.17
CA ALA A 35 8.81 -2.87 -7.21
C ALA A 35 9.46 -1.59 -7.76
N LEU A 36 8.86 -0.98 -8.79
CA LEU A 36 9.29 0.29 -9.38
C LEU A 36 8.24 1.39 -9.08
N GLY A 37 8.52 2.22 -8.07
CA GLY A 37 7.61 3.27 -7.62
C GLY A 37 7.87 4.62 -8.29
N ASN A 38 7.05 5.01 -9.27
CA ASN A 38 7.19 6.32 -9.93
C ASN A 38 6.27 7.42 -9.34
N GLY A 39 5.41 7.08 -8.39
CA GLY A 39 4.40 7.98 -7.86
C GLY A 39 3.97 7.57 -6.46
N ALA A 40 2.73 7.93 -6.10
CA ALA A 40 2.24 7.65 -4.77
C ALA A 40 1.62 6.25 -4.65
N ALA A 41 1.96 5.53 -3.58
CA ALA A 41 1.36 4.25 -3.23
C ALA A 41 0.86 4.29 -1.77
N PHE A 42 -0.41 3.95 -1.58
CA PHE A 42 -1.11 4.03 -0.29
C PHE A 42 -1.92 2.76 -0.03
N GLY A 43 -2.16 2.44 1.24
CA GLY A 43 -2.96 1.28 1.64
C GLY A 43 -2.42 0.00 1.01
N GLY A 44 -3.27 -0.81 0.36
CA GLY A 44 -2.85 -2.05 -0.31
C GLY A 44 -1.72 -1.89 -1.34
N GLY A 45 -1.54 -0.70 -1.92
CA GLY A 45 -0.42 -0.42 -2.83
C GLY A 45 0.94 -0.44 -2.14
N ILE A 46 1.04 -0.07 -0.85
CA ILE A 46 2.28 -0.20 -0.09
C ILE A 46 2.55 -1.67 0.28
N GLY A 47 1.48 -2.45 0.53
CA GLY A 47 1.58 -3.89 0.76
C GLY A 47 2.18 -4.60 -0.44
N LEU A 48 1.82 -4.20 -1.66
CA LEU A 48 2.41 -4.74 -2.88
C LEU A 48 3.91 -4.43 -3.00
N VAL A 49 4.31 -3.19 -2.68
CA VAL A 49 5.74 -2.81 -2.68
C VAL A 49 6.52 -3.58 -1.62
N ALA A 50 5.91 -3.78 -0.44
CA ALA A 50 6.53 -4.49 0.68
C ALA A 50 6.66 -6.00 0.46
N ALA A 51 5.81 -6.60 -0.39
CA ALA A 51 5.88 -8.00 -0.77
C ALA A 51 6.94 -8.29 -1.86
N CYS A 52 7.60 -7.27 -2.40
CA CYS A 52 8.72 -7.45 -3.32
C CYS A 52 10.06 -7.52 -2.58
N ASP A 53 11.03 -8.27 -3.11
CA ASP A 53 12.39 -8.36 -2.56
C ASP A 53 13.15 -7.03 -2.60
N ILE A 54 12.96 -6.28 -3.69
CA ILE A 54 13.64 -5.00 -3.93
C ILE A 54 12.59 -3.95 -4.31
N ALA A 55 12.74 -2.74 -3.76
CA ALA A 55 11.97 -1.58 -4.15
C ALA A 55 12.88 -0.44 -4.60
N ILE A 56 12.64 0.09 -5.79
CA ILE A 56 13.29 1.28 -6.32
C ILE A 56 12.22 2.33 -6.58
N ALA A 57 12.41 3.53 -6.04
CA ALA A 57 11.43 4.60 -6.13
C ALA A 57 12.04 5.88 -6.69
N SER A 58 11.23 6.64 -7.44
CA SER A 58 11.60 8.00 -7.85
C SER A 58 11.66 8.91 -6.62
N THR A 59 12.44 9.99 -6.70
CA THR A 59 12.53 10.98 -5.61
C THR A 59 11.22 11.69 -5.30
N GLN A 60 10.23 11.59 -6.20
CA GLN A 60 8.89 12.16 -6.06
C GLN A 60 7.88 11.14 -5.52
N ALA A 61 8.25 9.86 -5.40
CA ALA A 61 7.36 8.82 -4.91
C ALA A 61 6.97 9.06 -3.44
N ARG A 62 5.73 8.72 -3.10
CA ARG A 62 5.20 8.87 -1.72
C ARG A 62 4.55 7.59 -1.27
N PHE A 63 4.94 7.11 -0.11
CA PHE A 63 4.43 5.88 0.48
C PHE A 63 3.83 6.20 1.85
N SER A 64 2.61 5.74 2.11
CA SER A 64 2.02 5.85 3.43
C SER A 64 0.98 4.75 3.67
N LEU A 65 0.99 4.19 4.87
CA LEU A 65 -0.08 3.35 5.38
C LEU A 65 -1.21 4.29 5.85
N SER A 66 -2.32 4.30 5.12
CA SER A 66 -3.45 5.18 5.40
C SER A 66 -4.26 4.79 6.66
N GLU A 67 -3.87 3.72 7.36
CA GLU A 67 -4.56 3.23 8.56
C GLU A 67 -4.12 3.93 9.86
N GLY A 68 -3.17 4.88 9.79
CA GLY A 68 -2.57 5.52 10.96
C GLY A 68 -3.10 6.89 11.37
N THR A 69 -4.25 7.38 10.88
CA THR A 69 -4.75 8.68 11.36
C THR A 69 -6.28 8.77 11.44
N THR A 70 -6.86 8.14 12.45
CA THR A 70 -8.09 8.64 13.09
C THR A 70 -7.70 9.78 14.05
N GLY A 71 -7.20 10.89 13.49
CA GLY A 71 -6.74 12.04 14.24
C GLY A 71 -6.55 13.26 13.33
N PRO A 72 -6.79 14.49 13.80
CA PRO A 72 -6.74 15.65 12.93
C PRO A 72 -5.30 15.91 12.48
N PHE A 73 -5.09 15.85 11.17
CA PHE A 73 -4.11 16.65 10.44
C PHE A 73 -2.68 16.66 11.03
N TYR A 74 -1.86 15.69 10.62
CA TYR A 74 -0.40 15.81 10.74
C TYR A 74 0.07 17.10 10.05
N ARG A 75 0.47 18.10 10.85
CA ARG A 75 1.14 19.32 10.40
C ARG A 75 2.62 18.99 10.28
N PRO A 76 3.21 18.95 9.07
CA PRO A 76 4.64 18.69 8.93
C PRO A 76 5.45 19.79 9.63
N PRO A 77 6.56 19.44 10.30
CA PRO A 77 7.47 20.44 10.84
C PRO A 77 8.14 21.16 9.66
N LEU A 78 7.90 22.48 9.61
CA LEU A 78 8.75 23.53 9.05
C LEU A 78 9.62 23.14 7.84
N ALA A 79 9.25 23.67 6.67
CA ALA A 79 10.14 23.78 5.52
C ALA A 79 11.48 24.45 5.94
N PRO A 80 12.64 24.02 5.40
CA PRO A 80 13.87 24.76 5.58
C PRO A 80 13.80 26.10 4.82
N MET A 81 14.51 27.09 5.36
CA MET A 81 14.59 28.52 4.99
C MET A 81 14.45 28.86 3.51
#